data_AF-Q22LR1-F1
#
_entry.id   AF-Q22LR1-F1
#
_cell.length_a   1.000
_cell.length_b   1.000
_cell.length_c   1.000
_cell.angle_alpha   90.00
_cell.angle_beta   90.00
_cell.angle_gamma   90.00
#
_symmetry.space_group_name_H-M   'P 1'
#
loop_
_entity.id
_entity.type
_entity.pdbx_description
1 polymer ?
#
loop_
_entity_poly.entity_id
_entity_poly.type
_entity_poly.pdbx_seq_one_letter_code
_entity_poly.pdbx_strand_id
1 'polypeptide(L)'
;MKATLILISLISLVSIFTLVSFETHKDLKQDDSKQDGCLVTYVDFSTIDVLAMNECSQSYKFKFTLTFPSQTLDLETDCIYEGKNQIFSLDEVKNFRLINMKVTEKQEC
;
A
#
# COMPACT_ATOMS: atom_id res chain seq x y z
N MET A 1 12.61 -51.84 4.49
CA MET A 1 12.88 -50.41 4.13
C MET A 1 12.51 -50.14 2.67
N LYS A 2 11.22 -50.07 2.29
CA LYS A 2 10.81 -49.72 0.90
C LYS A 2 9.48 -48.93 0.80
N ALA A 3 8.96 -48.39 1.90
CA ALA A 3 7.66 -47.70 1.90
C ALA A 3 7.74 -46.22 2.30
N THR A 4 8.92 -45.59 2.19
CA THR A 4 9.15 -44.22 2.71
C THR A 4 9.35 -43.18 1.61
N LEU A 5 9.43 -43.57 0.33
CA LEU A 5 9.84 -42.66 -0.75
C LEU A 5 8.69 -42.09 -1.61
N ILE A 6 7.44 -42.49 -1.39
CA ILE A 6 6.30 -41.99 -2.21
C ILE A 6 5.63 -40.75 -1.58
N LEU A 7 5.91 -40.45 -0.31
CA LEU A 7 5.25 -39.35 0.43
C LEU A 7 5.84 -37.96 0.14
N ILE A 8 7.02 -37.85 -0.48
CA ILE A 8 7.71 -36.55 -0.68
C ILE A 8 7.32 -35.88 -2.01
N SER A 9 6.75 -36.62 -2.97
CA SER A 9 6.43 -36.07 -4.29
C SER A 9 5.15 -35.24 -4.35
N LEU A 10 4.22 -35.40 -3.40
CA LEU A 10 2.92 -34.70 -3.44
C LEU A 10 2.95 -33.34 -2.70
N ILE A 11 3.94 -33.11 -1.84
CA ILE A 11 4.08 -31.84 -1.10
C ILE A 11 4.65 -30.73 -2.00
N SER A 12 5.37 -31.08 -3.07
CA SER A 12 5.96 -30.09 -3.99
C SER A 12 4.94 -29.36 -4.87
N LEU A 13 3.69 -29.82 -4.97
CA LEU A 13 2.67 -29.15 -5.79
C LEU A 13 1.91 -28.06 -5.02
N VAL A 14 1.88 -28.13 -3.69
CA VAL A 14 1.12 -27.19 -2.85
C VAL A 14 1.92 -25.90 -2.60
N SER A 15 3.25 -25.94 -2.79
CA SER A 15 4.13 -24.77 -2.58
C SER A 15 4.10 -23.73 -3.70
N ILE A 16 3.42 -23.99 -4.83
CA ILE A 16 3.32 -23.02 -5.94
C ILE A 16 2.06 -22.14 -5.82
N PHE A 17 1.05 -22.57 -5.06
CA PHE A 17 -0.26 -21.89 -5.05
C PHE A 17 -0.44 -20.82 -3.96
N THR A 18 0.52 -20.62 -3.05
CA THR A 18 0.40 -19.63 -1.97
C THR A 18 0.98 -18.25 -2.26
N LEU A 19 1.45 -17.99 -3.49
CA LEU A 19 1.91 -16.67 -3.93
C LEU A 19 0.87 -15.87 -4.74
N VAL A 20 -0.37 -16.36 -4.83
CA VAL A 20 -1.48 -15.66 -5.50
C VAL A 20 -2.52 -15.21 -4.46
N SER A 21 -2.08 -14.64 -3.35
CA SER A 21 -2.87 -13.57 -2.73
C SER A 21 -2.32 -12.26 -3.26
N PHE A 22 -2.80 -11.88 -4.45
CA PHE A 22 -2.88 -10.47 -4.79
C PHE A 22 -3.87 -9.91 -3.77
N GLU A 23 -3.36 -9.44 -2.62
CA GLU A 23 -4.15 -8.62 -1.70
C GLU A 23 -4.53 -7.38 -2.50
N THR A 24 -5.78 -7.36 -2.99
CA THR A 24 -6.32 -6.31 -3.85
C THR A 24 -6.30 -4.94 -3.16
N HIS A 25 -6.23 -4.95 -1.82
CA HIS A 25 -6.17 -3.78 -0.96
C HIS A 25 -5.08 -4.02 0.07
N LYS A 26 -4.13 -3.08 0.19
CA LYS A 26 -3.10 -3.12 1.22
C LYS A 26 -3.18 -1.85 2.05
N ASP A 27 -3.50 -2.00 3.34
CA ASP A 27 -3.46 -0.93 4.31
C ASP A 27 -2.02 -0.59 4.60
N LEU A 28 -1.59 0.61 4.20
CA LEU A 28 -0.22 1.06 4.44
C LEU A 28 -0.25 1.99 5.63
N LYS A 29 -0.11 1.40 6.82
CA LYS A 29 0.15 2.16 8.05
C LYS A 29 1.67 2.35 8.15
N GLN A 30 2.11 3.61 8.20
CA GLN A 30 3.51 3.93 8.39
C GLN A 30 3.94 3.48 9.79
N ASP A 31 4.92 2.57 9.86
CA ASP A 31 5.57 2.18 11.11
C ASP A 31 6.64 3.23 11.44
N ASP A 32 6.22 4.36 12.03
CA ASP A 32 7.15 5.25 12.72
C ASP A 32 6.44 5.99 13.86
N SER A 33 6.67 5.46 15.06
CA SER A 33 6.17 5.83 16.39
C SER A 33 6.50 7.26 16.87
N LYS A 34 6.78 8.23 16.00
CA LYS A 34 7.16 9.60 16.41
C LYS A 34 6.62 10.78 15.58
N GLN A 35 5.74 10.56 14.61
CA GLN A 35 5.02 11.66 13.95
C GLN A 35 3.56 11.28 13.74
N ASP A 36 2.76 11.43 14.81
CA ASP A 36 1.36 11.86 14.75
C ASP A 36 0.60 11.40 13.48
N GLY A 37 0.56 10.07 13.32
CA GLY A 37 0.25 9.36 12.10
C GLY A 37 -1.26 9.18 11.94
N CYS A 38 -1.89 10.18 11.35
CA CYS A 38 -3.33 10.22 11.09
C CYS A 38 -3.67 10.30 9.59
N LEU A 39 -2.68 10.22 8.70
CA LEU A 39 -2.95 9.93 7.30
C LEU A 39 -3.05 8.41 7.13
N VAL A 40 -4.20 7.93 6.69
CA VAL A 40 -4.36 6.53 6.26
C VAL A 40 -4.40 6.50 4.75
N THR A 41 -3.62 5.60 4.16
CA THR A 41 -3.67 5.40 2.71
C THR A 41 -4.04 3.96 2.37
N TYR A 42 -4.85 3.83 1.35
CA TYR A 42 -5.26 2.57 0.77
C TYR A 42 -4.87 2.59 -0.70
N VAL A 43 -4.24 1.51 -1.16
CA VAL A 43 -3.98 1.32 -2.59
C VAL A 43 -4.88 0.20 -3.07
N ASP A 44 -5.79 0.53 -3.99
CA ASP A 44 -6.61 -0.43 -4.71
C ASP A 44 -5.88 -0.82 -6.00
N PHE A 45 -5.35 -2.05 -6.02
CA PHE A 45 -4.61 -2.56 -7.18
C PHE A 45 -5.51 -3.03 -8.31
N SER A 46 -6.83 -3.11 -8.10
CA SER A 46 -7.81 -3.44 -9.13
C SER A 46 -8.24 -2.21 -9.93
N THR A 47 -8.40 -1.06 -9.28
CA THR A 47 -8.74 0.22 -9.94
C THR A 47 -7.54 1.12 -10.17
N ILE A 48 -6.36 0.76 -9.64
CA ILE A 48 -5.11 1.52 -9.78
C ILE A 48 -5.21 2.87 -9.05
N ASP A 49 -6.01 2.92 -7.99
CA ASP A 49 -6.25 4.14 -7.22
C ASP A 49 -5.51 4.11 -5.87
N VAL A 50 -5.08 5.30 -5.44
CA VAL A 50 -4.61 5.55 -4.09
C VAL A 50 -5.59 6.48 -3.40
N LEU A 51 -6.19 5.98 -2.32
CA LEU A 51 -7.06 6.74 -1.45
C LEU A 51 -6.25 7.24 -0.26
N ALA A 52 -6.11 8.55 -0.13
CA ALA A 52 -5.50 9.21 1.01
C ALA A 52 -6.61 9.79 1.90
N MET A 53 -6.72 9.30 3.14
CA MET A 53 -7.75 9.69 4.10
C MET A 53 -7.13 10.41 5.31
N ASN A 54 -7.69 11.57 5.64
CA ASN A 54 -7.29 12.31 6.83
C ASN A 54 -8.11 11.86 8.05
N GLU A 55 -7.49 11.11 8.96
CA GLU A 55 -8.05 10.76 10.27
C GLU A 55 -7.61 11.74 11.37
N CYS A 56 -6.93 12.84 11.04
CA CYS A 56 -6.57 13.87 12.01
C CYS A 56 -7.80 14.70 12.37
N SER A 57 -7.84 15.22 13.60
CA SER A 57 -8.93 16.11 14.07
C SER A 57 -8.93 17.52 13.44
N GLN A 58 -7.95 17.82 12.58
CA GLN A 58 -7.83 19.08 11.87
C GLN A 58 -7.62 18.81 10.38
N SER A 59 -7.78 19.84 9.57
CA SER A 59 -7.55 19.74 8.13
C SER A 59 -6.06 19.78 7.85
N TYR A 60 -5.60 18.89 6.99
CA TYR A 60 -4.19 18.79 6.66
C TYR A 60 -3.98 18.62 5.18
N LYS A 61 -2.85 19.14 4.74
CA LYS A 61 -2.21 18.84 3.49
C LYS A 61 -1.06 17.87 3.75
N PHE A 62 -1.00 16.81 2.98
CA PHE A 62 0.02 15.77 3.07
C PHE A 62 0.79 15.68 1.75
N LYS A 63 2.11 15.58 1.86
CA LYS A 63 2.97 15.09 0.79
C LYS A 63 3.48 13.71 1.15
N PHE A 64 3.43 12.80 0.19
CA PHE A 64 3.93 11.46 0.38
C PHE A 64 4.53 10.91 -0.91
N THR A 65 5.50 10.02 -0.73
CA THR A 65 6.22 9.35 -1.80
C THR A 65 5.80 7.89 -1.85
N LEU A 66 5.36 7.44 -3.01
CA LEU A 66 5.07 6.05 -3.34
C LEU A 66 6.23 5.47 -4.14
N THR A 67 6.80 4.36 -3.66
CA THR A 67 7.89 3.66 -4.35
C THR A 67 7.38 2.36 -4.95
N PHE A 68 7.49 2.24 -6.27
CA PHE A 68 7.20 1.05 -7.06
C PHE A 68 8.52 0.43 -7.57
N PRO A 69 8.52 -0.78 -8.15
CA PRO A 69 9.75 -1.44 -8.57
C PRO A 69 10.42 -0.73 -9.75
N SER A 70 9.63 -0.05 -10.59
CA SER A 70 10.11 0.64 -11.80
C SER A 70 10.19 2.16 -11.65
N GLN A 71 9.54 2.74 -10.65
CA GLN A 71 9.42 4.20 -10.53
C GLN A 71 9.05 4.63 -9.11
N THR A 72 9.27 5.91 -8.84
CA THR A 72 8.81 6.60 -7.62
C THR A 72 7.86 7.71 -8.03
N LEU A 73 6.80 7.91 -7.26
CA LEU A 73 5.83 8.98 -7.46
C LEU A 73 5.72 9.82 -6.19
N ASP A 74 5.85 11.12 -6.34
CA ASP A 74 5.58 12.08 -5.26
C ASP A 74 4.18 12.65 -5.47
N LEU A 75 3.33 12.47 -4.47
CA LEU A 75 1.95 12.95 -4.47
C LEU A 75 1.76 13.99 -3.38
N GLU A 76 0.97 15.00 -3.70
CA GLU A 76 0.54 16.04 -2.77
C GLU A 76 -0.98 16.09 -2.80
N THR A 77 -1.57 16.02 -1.60
CA THR A 77 -3.00 16.21 -1.41
C THR A 77 -3.34 17.69 -1.38
N ASP A 78 -4.61 18.01 -1.62
CA ASP A 78 -5.18 19.28 -1.22
C ASP A 78 -5.43 19.29 0.30
N CYS A 79 -6.05 20.34 0.84
CA CYS A 79 -6.50 20.31 2.22
C CYS A 79 -7.62 19.29 2.38
N ILE A 80 -7.32 18.16 3.01
CA ILE A 80 -8.28 17.12 3.32
C ILE A 80 -8.85 17.40 4.70
N TYR A 81 -10.17 17.60 4.80
CA TYR A 81 -10.86 17.75 6.09
C TYR A 81 -10.88 16.44 6.89
N GLU A 82 -11.11 16.53 8.20
CA GLU A 82 -11.27 15.35 9.08
C GLU A 82 -12.29 14.36 8.50
N GLY A 83 -11.90 13.09 8.43
CA GLY A 83 -12.72 11.99 7.91
C GLY A 83 -12.98 12.05 6.41
N LYS A 84 -12.37 12.98 5.67
CA LYS A 84 -12.45 13.04 4.20
C LYS A 84 -11.25 12.37 3.56
N ASN A 85 -11.40 12.09 2.27
CA ASN A 85 -10.37 11.47 1.47
C ASN A 85 -10.18 12.20 0.13
N GLN A 86 -9.04 11.93 -0.47
CA GLN A 86 -8.69 12.29 -1.83
C GLN A 86 -8.19 11.04 -2.54
N ILE A 87 -8.56 10.90 -3.81
CA ILE A 87 -8.21 9.75 -4.63
C ILE A 87 -7.26 10.21 -5.73
N PHE A 88 -6.18 9.45 -5.92
CA PHE A 88 -5.21 9.62 -7.00
C PHE A 88 -5.26 8.39 -7.89
N SER A 89 -5.55 8.57 -9.17
CA SER A 89 -5.38 7.51 -10.16
C SER A 89 -3.91 7.40 -10.56
N LEU A 90 -3.41 6.16 -10.63
CA LEU A 90 -2.03 5.83 -10.98
C LEU A 90 -1.92 5.20 -12.39
N ASP A 91 -2.75 5.64 -13.34
CA ASP A 91 -2.88 5.07 -14.69
C ASP A 91 -1.54 4.88 -15.45
N GLU A 92 -0.52 5.64 -15.08
CA GLU A 92 0.81 5.63 -15.73
C GLU A 92 1.82 4.64 -15.13
N VAL A 93 1.52 4.04 -13.96
CA VAL A 93 2.46 3.12 -13.29
C VAL A 93 2.38 1.75 -13.95
N LYS A 94 3.52 1.19 -14.35
CA LYS A 94 3.58 -0.22 -14.80
C LYS A 94 4.10 -1.08 -13.65
N ASN A 95 3.54 -2.28 -13.46
CA ASN A 95 3.84 -3.19 -12.35
C ASN A 95 3.51 -2.59 -10.97
N PHE A 96 2.24 -2.71 -10.59
CA PHE A 96 1.63 -2.14 -9.38
C PHE A 96 2.01 -2.83 -8.07
N ARG A 97 3.26 -3.26 -7.89
CA ARG A 97 3.70 -3.75 -6.59
C ARG A 97 4.26 -2.59 -5.78
N LEU A 98 3.45 -1.96 -4.94
CA LEU A 98 3.97 -0.94 -4.04
C LEU A 98 4.99 -1.56 -3.07
N ILE A 99 6.22 -1.03 -3.11
CA ILE A 99 7.33 -1.44 -2.26
C ILE A 99 7.25 -0.70 -0.93
N ASN A 100 7.05 0.63 -1.00
CA ASN A 100 7.06 1.48 0.18
C ASN A 100 6.18 2.71 -0.02
N MET A 101 5.66 3.25 1.08
CA MET A 101 5.08 4.58 1.16
C MET A 101 5.74 5.34 2.30
N LYS A 102 6.05 6.60 2.06
CA LYS A 102 6.56 7.51 3.09
C LYS A 102 5.85 8.85 3.04
N VAL A 103 5.25 9.28 4.15
CA VAL A 103 4.82 10.68 4.30
C VAL A 103 6.06 11.55 4.49
N THR A 104 6.21 12.57 3.64
CA THR A 104 7.37 13.46 3.60
C THR A 104 7.08 14.80 4.26
N GLU A 105 5.84 15.28 4.19
CA GLU A 105 5.43 16.55 4.79
C GLU A 105 3.96 16.47 5.25
N LYS A 106 3.68 17.13 6.38
CA LYS A 106 2.33 17.36 6.93
C LYS A 106 2.21 18.85 7.26
N GLN A 107 1.22 19.53 6.68
CA GLN A 107 0.98 20.96 6.88
C GLN A 107 -0.49 21.20 7.24
N GLU A 108 -0.74 21.92 8.35
CA GLU A 108 -2.10 22.30 8.76
C GLU A 108 -2.71 23.30 7.77
N CYS A 109 -4.01 23.12 7.53
CA CYS A 109 -4.90 24.08 6.90
C CYS A 109 -5.88 24.61 7.96
#